data_AF-A0A369NB83-F1
#
_entry.id   AF-A0A369NB83-F1
#
_cell.length_a   1.000
_cell.length_b   1.000
_cell.length_c   1.000
_cell.angle_alpha   90.00
_cell.angle_beta   90.00
_cell.angle_gamma   90.00
#
_symmetry.space_group_name_H-M   'P 1'
#
loop_
_entity.id
_entity.type
_entity.pdbx_description
1 polymer ?
#
loop_
_entity_poly.entity_id
_entity_poly.type
_entity_poly.pdbx_seq_one_letter_code
_entity_poly.pdbx_strand_id
1 'polypeptide(L)'
;MYLFEHLLVRLGKSGYAEAFVLKGGLLISSMTGVAQRTTMDMDTTVIGMDMDEGTVSEAVAAICAVDVADGMEYSFERIEPIREGDEYANWRAHLRARYGKIDAPVKIDITTEDEIVPGRIEYRYPLMFEEGSVRVLSYPLETVLAEKLETVVSRGIANTRGRDYYDIHTLLRLKAGEINRDSLHEAVVATASGRGSLGTMGDYEAVLGEVRRSDMMRGI
;
A
#
# COMPACT_ATOMS: atom_id res chain seq x y z
N MET A 1 -12.57 -0.06 -5.21
CA MET A 1 -11.63 0.40 -6.25
C MET A 1 -12.07 1.74 -6.80
N TYR A 2 -13.24 1.86 -7.43
CA TYR A 2 -13.71 3.15 -7.97
C TYR A 2 -13.76 4.31 -6.94
N LEU A 3 -14.24 4.06 -5.71
CA LEU A 3 -14.19 5.08 -4.64
C LEU A 3 -12.76 5.45 -4.20
N PHE A 4 -11.77 4.58 -4.40
CA PHE A 4 -10.38 4.92 -4.11
C PHE A 4 -9.76 5.69 -5.28
N GLU A 5 -10.11 5.38 -6.53
CA GLU A 5 -9.68 6.14 -7.71
C GLU A 5 -10.04 7.63 -7.57
N HIS A 6 -11.29 7.93 -7.24
CA HIS A 6 -11.75 9.32 -7.06
C HIS A 6 -11.16 10.00 -5.82
N LEU A 7 -10.77 9.24 -4.80
CA LEU A 7 -9.98 9.76 -3.68
C LEU A 7 -8.53 10.07 -4.10
N LEU A 8 -7.92 9.25 -4.94
CA LEU A 8 -6.61 9.51 -5.52
C LEU A 8 -6.63 10.74 -6.44
N VAL A 9 -7.70 10.96 -7.21
CA VAL A 9 -7.89 12.19 -8.01
C VAL A 9 -7.88 13.43 -7.13
N ARG A 10 -8.56 13.38 -5.98
CA ARG A 10 -8.54 14.45 -4.97
C ARG A 10 -7.15 14.65 -4.38
N LEU A 11 -6.49 13.56 -3.98
CA LEU A 11 -5.12 13.59 -3.47
C LEU A 11 -4.15 14.24 -4.47
N GLY A 12 -4.16 13.80 -5.73
CA GLY A 12 -3.27 14.31 -6.78
C GLY A 12 -3.51 15.78 -7.15
N LYS A 13 -4.68 16.34 -6.81
CA LYS A 13 -5.03 17.76 -6.98
C LYS A 13 -4.90 18.58 -5.68
N SER A 14 -4.60 17.93 -4.56
CA SER A 14 -4.45 18.59 -3.26
C SER A 14 -3.03 19.14 -3.04
N GLY A 15 -2.86 19.95 -2.00
CA GLY A 15 -1.53 20.35 -1.51
C GLY A 15 -0.68 19.21 -0.93
N TYR A 16 -1.24 18.00 -0.79
CA TYR A 16 -0.60 16.84 -0.18
C TYR A 16 -0.15 15.78 -1.21
N ALA A 17 -0.26 16.07 -2.50
CA ALA A 17 0.11 15.14 -3.58
C ALA A 17 1.57 14.64 -3.48
N GLU A 18 2.47 15.47 -2.96
CA GLU A 18 3.89 15.15 -2.79
C GLU A 18 4.22 14.56 -1.41
N ALA A 19 3.25 14.58 -0.48
CA ALA A 19 3.40 14.06 0.88
C ALA A 19 2.97 12.60 0.97
N PHE A 20 1.88 12.19 0.29
CA PHE A 20 1.37 10.83 0.35
C PHE A 20 1.93 9.96 -0.77
N VAL A 21 2.47 8.80 -0.38
CA VAL A 21 3.01 7.79 -1.28
C VAL A 21 2.14 6.54 -1.20
N LEU A 22 1.49 6.19 -2.30
CA LEU A 22 0.64 5.03 -2.42
C LEU A 22 1.46 3.73 -2.34
N LYS A 23 0.97 2.75 -1.58
CA LYS A 23 1.58 1.43 -1.47
C LYS A 23 0.52 0.32 -1.37
N GLY A 24 0.98 -0.89 -1.04
CA GLY A 24 0.10 -1.98 -0.65
C GLY A 24 -0.84 -2.46 -1.75
N GLY A 25 -2.02 -2.90 -1.34
CA GLY A 25 -2.88 -3.74 -2.17
C GLY A 25 -3.52 -3.02 -3.37
N LEU A 26 -3.89 -1.75 -3.17
CA LEU A 26 -4.49 -0.93 -4.22
C LEU A 26 -3.51 -0.67 -5.37
N LEU A 27 -2.23 -0.45 -5.05
CA LEU A 27 -1.16 -0.27 -6.02
C LEU A 27 -0.90 -1.57 -6.82
N ILE A 28 -0.80 -2.70 -6.13
CA ILE A 28 -0.56 -4.02 -6.77
C ILE A 28 -1.69 -4.36 -7.75
N SER A 29 -2.95 -4.16 -7.36
CA SER A 29 -4.09 -4.37 -8.26
C SER A 29 -3.99 -3.52 -9.53
N SER A 30 -3.58 -2.27 -9.37
CA SER A 30 -3.42 -1.32 -10.49
C SER A 30 -2.27 -1.74 -11.42
N MET A 31 -1.11 -2.09 -10.86
CA MET A 31 0.04 -2.56 -11.63
C MET A 31 -0.25 -3.85 -12.41
N THR A 32 -1.03 -4.76 -11.83
CA THR A 32 -1.28 -6.09 -12.41
C THR A 32 -2.51 -6.14 -13.32
N GLY A 33 -3.39 -5.13 -13.26
CA GLY A 33 -4.68 -5.13 -13.95
C GLY A 33 -5.67 -6.18 -13.44
N VAL A 34 -5.37 -6.85 -12.31
CA VAL A 34 -6.22 -7.90 -11.75
C VAL A 34 -7.24 -7.25 -10.81
N ALA A 35 -8.43 -6.99 -11.35
CA ALA A 35 -9.56 -6.38 -10.62
C ALA A 35 -10.26 -7.33 -9.61
N GLN A 36 -9.81 -8.59 -9.48
CA GLN A 36 -10.41 -9.59 -8.58
C GLN A 36 -10.17 -9.29 -7.08
N ARG A 37 -9.37 -8.26 -6.76
CA ARG A 37 -9.10 -7.85 -5.38
C ARG A 37 -10.15 -6.84 -4.91
N THR A 38 -11.02 -7.24 -4.00
CA THR A 38 -11.68 -6.31 -3.08
C THR A 38 -10.66 -5.83 -2.04
N THR A 39 -9.89 -4.78 -2.36
CA THR A 39 -9.14 -4.06 -1.32
C THR A 39 -10.13 -3.19 -0.56
N MET A 40 -10.15 -3.34 0.76
CA MET A 40 -11.06 -2.62 1.66
C MET A 40 -10.49 -1.28 2.10
N ASP A 41 -9.16 -1.14 2.00
CA ASP A 41 -8.39 -0.02 2.52
C ASP A 41 -7.40 0.47 1.43
N MET A 42 -7.02 1.75 1.53
CA MET A 42 -5.94 2.37 0.77
C MET A 42 -4.72 2.51 1.68
N ASP A 43 -3.61 1.88 1.32
CA ASP A 43 -2.37 1.95 2.09
C ASP A 43 -1.49 3.08 1.57
N THR A 44 -1.02 3.95 2.45
CA THR A 44 -0.12 5.06 2.12
C THR A 44 0.99 5.18 3.17
N THR A 45 2.14 5.66 2.73
CA THR A 45 3.17 6.21 3.61
C THR A 45 3.25 7.72 3.39
N VAL A 46 3.55 8.49 4.42
CA VAL A 46 3.74 9.94 4.29
C VAL A 46 5.20 10.34 4.41
N ILE A 47 5.59 11.41 3.72
CA ILE A 47 6.94 11.95 3.74
C ILE A 47 6.90 13.47 3.93
N GLY A 48 7.73 13.98 4.84
CA GLY A 48 7.84 15.42 5.09
C GLY A 48 6.60 16.03 5.74
N MET A 49 5.82 15.21 6.45
CA MET A 49 4.63 15.61 7.19
C MET A 49 4.70 15.04 8.61
N ASP A 50 4.34 15.85 9.60
CA ASP A 50 4.25 15.39 10.98
C ASP A 50 3.14 14.34 11.15
N MET A 51 3.39 13.36 12.00
CA MET A 51 2.51 12.20 12.20
C MET A 51 1.73 12.25 13.52
N ASP A 52 1.46 13.46 14.02
CA ASP A 52 0.48 13.65 15.08
C ASP A 52 -0.97 13.61 14.53
N GLU A 53 -1.92 13.30 15.41
CA GLU A 53 -3.33 13.13 15.06
C GLU A 53 -3.93 14.36 14.35
N GLY A 54 -3.54 15.56 14.78
CA GLY A 54 -4.08 16.83 14.27
C GLY A 54 -3.63 17.06 12.83
N THR A 55 -2.33 16.98 12.59
CA THR A 55 -1.74 17.17 11.25
C THR A 55 -2.31 16.16 10.25
N VAL A 56 -2.38 14.87 10.61
CA VAL A 56 -2.91 13.84 9.71
C VAL A 56 -4.41 14.04 9.45
N SER A 57 -5.19 14.40 10.48
CA SER A 57 -6.63 14.69 10.32
C SER A 57 -6.87 15.88 9.41
N GLU A 58 -6.11 16.96 9.55
CA GLU A 58 -6.19 18.14 8.69
C GLU A 58 -5.86 17.78 7.24
N ALA A 59 -4.77 17.04 7.02
CA ALA A 59 -4.37 16.62 5.67
C ALA A 59 -5.45 15.79 4.99
N VAL A 60 -6.00 14.80 5.69
CA VAL A 60 -7.04 13.93 5.15
C VAL A 60 -8.35 14.70 4.88
N ALA A 61 -8.75 15.59 5.79
CA ALA A 61 -9.92 16.43 5.60
C ALA A 61 -9.76 17.38 4.39
N ALA A 62 -8.58 17.98 4.24
CA ALA A 62 -8.26 18.84 3.12
C ALA A 62 -8.27 18.09 1.78
N ILE A 63 -7.74 16.86 1.74
CA ILE A 63 -7.85 15.97 0.56
C ILE A 63 -9.33 15.70 0.24
N CYS A 64 -10.15 15.34 1.23
CA CYS A 64 -11.58 15.07 1.01
C CYS A 64 -12.33 16.29 0.44
N ALA A 65 -11.96 17.49 0.87
CA ALA A 65 -12.58 18.75 0.48
C ALA A 65 -12.23 19.23 -0.94
N VAL A 66 -11.28 18.59 -1.63
CA VAL A 66 -10.96 18.93 -3.02
C VAL A 66 -12.15 18.60 -3.92
N ASP A 67 -12.74 19.64 -4.51
CA ASP A 67 -13.77 19.46 -5.54
C ASP A 67 -13.09 19.14 -6.88
N VAL A 68 -13.49 18.00 -7.44
CA VAL A 68 -13.00 17.51 -8.74
C VAL A 68 -14.12 17.41 -9.76
N ALA A 69 -15.31 17.94 -9.45
CA ALA A 69 -16.50 17.96 -10.30
C ALA A 69 -16.97 16.58 -10.80
N ASP A 70 -16.73 15.52 -10.02
CA ASP A 70 -17.16 14.15 -10.30
C ASP A 70 -18.52 13.78 -9.66
N GLY A 71 -19.10 14.71 -8.89
CA GLY A 71 -20.35 14.53 -8.16
C GLY A 71 -20.25 13.61 -6.93
N MET A 72 -19.04 13.17 -6.57
CA MET A 72 -18.79 12.43 -5.33
C MET A 72 -18.47 13.37 -4.18
N GLU A 73 -18.97 13.06 -3.00
CA GLU A 73 -18.66 13.77 -1.77
C GLU A 73 -17.88 12.86 -0.83
N TYR A 74 -16.72 13.33 -0.36
CA TYR A 74 -15.93 12.65 0.66
C TYR A 74 -15.95 13.46 1.94
N SER A 75 -16.16 12.79 3.07
CA SER A 75 -16.08 13.42 4.39
C SER A 75 -15.21 12.59 5.33
N PHE A 76 -14.26 13.26 5.98
CA PHE A 76 -13.50 12.70 7.09
C PHE A 76 -14.40 12.53 8.31
N GLU A 77 -14.41 11.34 8.91
CA GLU A 77 -15.24 11.04 10.09
C GLU A 77 -14.40 11.00 11.37
N ARG A 78 -13.29 10.24 11.35
CA ARG A 78 -12.40 10.04 12.50
C ARG A 78 -11.09 9.40 12.07
N ILE A 79 -10.12 9.45 12.97
CA ILE A 79 -8.85 8.73 12.84
C ILE A 79 -8.61 7.88 14.10
N GLU A 80 -7.90 6.76 13.96
CA GLU A 80 -7.51 5.91 15.09
C GLU A 80 -6.09 5.36 14.89
N PRO A 81 -5.33 5.13 15.97
CA PRO A 81 -3.99 4.58 15.84
C PRO A 81 -4.02 3.13 15.33
N ILE A 82 -3.11 2.80 14.42
CA ILE A 82 -2.85 1.42 14.01
C ILE A 82 -1.90 0.82 15.04
N ARG A 83 -2.42 -0.08 15.87
CA ARG A 83 -1.62 -0.78 16.88
C ARG A 83 -0.89 -1.96 16.25
N GLU A 84 0.14 -1.67 15.48
CA GLU A 84 1.26 -2.59 15.25
C GLU A 84 2.43 -2.08 16.10
N GLY A 85 3.34 -2.93 16.56
CA GLY A 85 4.29 -2.66 17.66
C GLY A 85 5.41 -1.67 17.33
N ASP A 86 5.12 -0.63 16.55
CA ASP A 86 6.07 0.34 16.02
C ASP A 86 6.30 1.51 16.98
N GLU A 87 7.48 2.10 16.84
CA GLU A 87 7.96 3.26 17.60
C GLU A 87 7.26 4.57 17.19
N TYR A 88 6.52 4.56 16.07
CA TYR A 88 5.87 5.72 15.46
C TYR A 88 4.35 5.60 15.40
N ALA A 89 3.66 6.76 15.47
CA ALA A 89 2.20 6.82 15.39
C ALA A 89 1.73 6.59 13.93
N ASN A 90 1.31 5.36 13.62
CA ASN A 90 0.60 5.04 12.37
C ASN A 90 -0.91 5.23 12.57
N TRP A 91 -1.62 5.65 11.53
CA TRP A 91 -3.02 6.07 11.64
C TRP A 91 -3.92 5.41 10.60
N ARG A 92 -5.13 5.08 11.01
CA ARG A 92 -6.23 4.68 10.13
C ARG A 92 -7.29 5.77 10.12
N ALA A 93 -7.44 6.42 8.98
CA ALA A 93 -8.51 7.39 8.75
C ALA A 93 -9.77 6.69 8.22
N HIS A 94 -10.91 7.03 8.81
CA HIS A 94 -12.23 6.57 8.40
C HIS A 94 -12.96 7.72 7.71
N LEU A 95 -13.37 7.46 6.48
CA LEU A 95 -14.06 8.40 5.60
C LEU A 95 -15.42 7.84 5.19
N ARG A 96 -16.29 8.76 4.75
CA ARG A 96 -17.53 8.43 4.05
C ARG A 96 -17.46 8.97 2.64
N ALA A 97 -17.81 8.13 1.66
CA ALA A 97 -17.98 8.53 0.27
C ALA A 97 -19.46 8.42 -0.13
N ARG A 98 -20.01 9.51 -0.67
CA ARG A 98 -21.39 9.58 -1.15
C ARG A 98 -21.45 9.88 -2.64
N TYR A 99 -22.32 9.15 -3.34
CA TYR A 99 -22.59 9.37 -4.77
C TYR A 99 -23.99 8.89 -5.13
N GLY A 100 -24.90 9.83 -5.40
CA GLY A 100 -26.32 9.51 -5.62
C GLY A 100 -26.95 8.81 -4.41
N LYS A 101 -27.26 7.51 -4.53
CA LYS A 101 -27.77 6.67 -3.42
C LYS A 101 -26.67 5.89 -2.69
N ILE A 102 -25.45 5.92 -3.20
CA ILE A 102 -24.30 5.24 -2.58
C ILE A 102 -23.87 6.07 -1.38
N ASP A 103 -23.70 5.39 -0.24
CA ASP A 103 -23.13 5.95 0.98
C ASP A 103 -22.27 4.85 1.62
N ALA A 104 -20.96 4.92 1.39
CA ALA A 104 -20.03 3.84 1.63
C ALA A 104 -18.86 4.27 2.51
N PRO A 105 -18.40 3.41 3.43
CA PRO A 105 -17.19 3.67 4.20
C PRO A 105 -15.95 3.51 3.30
N VAL A 106 -14.96 4.38 3.49
CA VAL A 106 -13.66 4.34 2.83
C VAL A 106 -12.60 4.49 3.91
N LYS A 107 -11.53 3.69 3.85
CA LYS A 107 -10.47 3.70 4.85
C LYS A 107 -9.12 3.95 4.22
N ILE A 108 -8.30 4.75 4.90
CA ILE A 108 -6.91 5.00 4.53
C ILE A 108 -6.03 4.60 5.70
N ASP A 109 -5.07 3.73 5.46
CA ASP A 109 -3.98 3.45 6.38
C ASP A 109 -2.80 4.36 5.99
N ILE A 110 -2.30 5.09 6.97
CA ILE A 110 -1.31 6.15 6.83
C ILE A 110 -0.17 5.82 7.77
N THR A 111 0.96 5.43 7.19
CA THR A 111 2.14 5.03 7.94
C THR A 111 3.29 6.00 7.75
N THR A 112 4.28 5.92 8.64
CA THR A 112 5.53 6.68 8.56
C THR A 112 6.66 5.78 8.08
N GLU A 113 7.64 6.36 7.38
CA GLU A 113 9.02 5.85 7.21
C GLU A 113 9.21 4.33 7.07
N ASP A 114 8.85 3.78 5.90
CA ASP A 114 9.64 2.67 5.36
C ASP A 114 10.74 3.28 4.46
N GLU A 115 11.95 2.72 4.50
CA GLU A 115 12.97 3.05 3.51
C GLU A 115 12.48 2.62 2.11
N ILE A 116 12.26 3.58 1.21
CA ILE A 116 11.79 3.31 -0.15
C ILE A 116 13.00 3.24 -1.08
N VAL A 117 13.27 2.06 -1.64
CA VAL A 117 14.43 1.80 -2.50
C VAL A 117 13.97 1.32 -3.88
N PRO A 118 14.43 1.94 -4.98
CA PRO A 118 15.45 3.00 -5.07
C PRO A 118 14.96 4.42 -4.71
N GLY A 119 13.67 4.56 -4.43
CA GLY A 119 13.02 5.83 -4.11
C GLY A 119 11.58 5.82 -4.60
N ARG A 120 10.76 6.72 -4.06
CA ARG A 120 9.38 6.90 -4.54
C ARG A 120 9.38 7.32 -6.00
N ILE A 121 8.39 6.84 -6.75
CA ILE A 121 8.24 7.15 -8.18
C ILE A 121 6.92 7.87 -8.43
N GLU A 122 6.87 8.61 -9.55
CA GLU A 122 5.61 9.06 -10.11
C GLU A 122 4.89 7.86 -10.77
N TYR A 123 3.69 7.55 -10.29
CA TYR A 123 2.84 6.51 -10.85
C TYR A 123 1.58 7.12 -11.46
N ARG A 124 1.28 6.71 -12.70
CA ARG A 124 0.04 7.07 -13.39
C ARG A 124 -0.99 5.99 -13.11
N TYR A 125 -1.81 6.22 -12.09
CA TYR A 125 -2.86 5.29 -11.70
C TYR A 125 -4.02 5.35 -12.73
N PRO A 126 -4.27 4.29 -13.52
CA PRO A 126 -5.34 4.27 -14.51
C PRO A 126 -6.73 4.35 -13.85
N LEU A 127 -7.63 5.10 -14.46
CA LEU A 127 -9.04 5.16 -14.05
C LEU A 127 -9.84 4.05 -14.73
N MET A 128 -10.79 3.45 -14.01
CA MET A 128 -11.49 2.26 -14.50
C MET A 128 -12.53 2.56 -15.59
N PHE A 129 -13.27 3.66 -15.44
CA PHE A 129 -14.40 4.01 -16.33
C PHE A 129 -14.18 5.28 -17.14
N GLU A 130 -13.15 6.06 -16.80
CA GLU A 130 -12.82 7.32 -17.47
C GLU A 130 -11.57 7.12 -18.32
N GLU A 131 -11.47 7.83 -19.45
CA GLU A 131 -10.21 7.88 -20.20
C GLU A 131 -9.19 8.69 -19.42
N GLY A 132 -8.10 8.04 -18.99
CA GLY A 132 -6.95 8.71 -18.41
C GLY A 132 -6.37 8.02 -17.18
N SER A 133 -5.60 8.81 -16.43
CA SER A 133 -4.91 8.38 -15.23
C SER A 133 -4.72 9.55 -14.27
N VAL A 134 -4.67 9.28 -12.98
CA VAL A 134 -4.23 10.26 -11.98
C VAL A 134 -2.74 10.07 -11.66
N ARG A 135 -2.01 11.18 -11.57
CA ARG A 135 -0.63 11.19 -11.09
C ARG A 135 -0.61 11.13 -9.56
N VAL A 136 0.08 10.13 -9.02
CA VAL A 136 0.33 9.99 -7.57
C VAL A 136 1.77 9.53 -7.34
N LEU A 137 2.33 9.80 -6.17
CA LEU A 137 3.56 9.14 -5.75
C LEU A 137 3.25 7.71 -5.32
N SER A 138 4.14 6.77 -5.63
CA SER A 138 4.00 5.38 -5.17
C SER A 138 5.34 4.74 -4.81
N TYR A 139 5.25 3.58 -4.14
CA TYR A 139 6.39 2.69 -4.05
C TYR A 139 6.77 2.18 -5.46
N PRO A 140 8.07 2.03 -5.74
CA PRO A 140 8.52 1.31 -6.92
C PRO A 140 8.21 -0.19 -6.76
N LEU A 141 8.18 -0.91 -7.88
CA LEU A 141 7.85 -2.33 -7.92
C LEU A 141 8.76 -3.17 -7.00
N GLU A 142 10.03 -2.78 -6.92
CA GLU A 142 11.06 -3.41 -6.10
C GLU A 142 10.73 -3.31 -4.60
N THR A 143 10.35 -2.13 -4.11
CA THR A 143 9.96 -1.97 -2.69
C THR A 143 8.68 -2.76 -2.40
N VAL A 144 7.68 -2.69 -3.30
CA VAL A 144 6.44 -3.47 -3.14
C VAL A 144 6.74 -4.97 -3.01
N LEU A 145 7.61 -5.50 -3.86
CA LEU A 145 7.97 -6.91 -3.84
C LEU A 145 8.82 -7.26 -2.61
N ALA A 146 9.75 -6.39 -2.21
CA ALA A 146 10.58 -6.56 -1.03
C ALA A 146 9.73 -6.71 0.25
N GLU A 147 8.73 -5.84 0.46
CA GLU A 147 7.82 -5.94 1.61
C GLU A 147 7.08 -7.29 1.66
N LYS A 148 6.66 -7.80 0.50
CA LYS A 148 5.95 -9.09 0.41
C LYS A 148 6.87 -10.25 0.69
N LEU A 149 8.07 -10.25 0.11
CA LEU A 149 9.09 -11.28 0.34
C LEU A 149 9.48 -11.33 1.81
N GLU A 150 9.77 -10.17 2.40
CA GLU A 150 10.10 -10.05 3.82
C GLU A 150 8.97 -10.58 4.69
N THR A 151 7.72 -10.17 4.44
CA THR A 151 6.57 -10.63 5.22
C THR A 151 6.40 -12.16 5.15
N VAL A 152 6.56 -12.73 3.96
CA VAL A 152 6.43 -14.19 3.75
C VAL A 152 7.50 -14.96 4.49
N VAL A 153 8.74 -14.49 4.45
CA VAL A 153 9.87 -15.14 5.13
C VAL A 153 9.77 -14.94 6.64
N SER A 154 9.62 -13.70 7.11
CA SER A 154 9.57 -13.39 8.54
C SER A 154 8.43 -14.08 9.28
N ARG A 155 7.29 -14.31 8.61
CA ARG A 155 6.15 -15.04 9.21
C ARG A 155 6.24 -16.55 9.06
N GLY A 156 6.98 -17.05 8.07
CA GLY A 156 7.16 -18.49 7.83
C GLY A 156 5.84 -19.28 7.89
N ILE A 157 5.82 -20.37 8.68
CA ILE A 157 4.66 -21.25 8.86
C ILE A 157 3.47 -20.59 9.60
N ALA A 158 3.70 -19.48 10.29
CA ALA A 158 2.66 -18.71 10.96
C ALA A 158 1.98 -17.71 10.01
N ASN A 159 2.37 -17.69 8.72
CA ASN A 159 1.80 -16.78 7.75
C ASN A 159 0.37 -17.19 7.36
N THR A 160 -0.62 -16.49 7.91
CA THR A 160 -2.03 -16.64 7.55
C THR A 160 -2.48 -15.74 6.38
N ARG A 161 -1.58 -14.91 5.85
CA ARG A 161 -1.84 -13.95 4.77
C ARG A 161 -1.51 -14.58 3.41
N GLY A 162 -2.32 -15.55 2.96
CA GLY A 162 -2.15 -16.21 1.64
C GLY A 162 -2.06 -15.25 0.45
N ARG A 163 -2.63 -14.05 0.59
CA ARG A 163 -2.55 -12.96 -0.39
C ARG A 163 -1.12 -12.51 -0.69
N ASP A 164 -0.20 -12.56 0.27
CA ASP A 164 1.18 -12.13 0.04
C ASP A 164 1.87 -13.06 -0.98
N TYR A 165 1.63 -14.38 -0.91
CA TYR A 165 2.10 -15.34 -1.91
C TYR A 165 1.47 -15.09 -3.29
N TYR A 166 0.16 -14.81 -3.33
CA TYR A 166 -0.54 -14.49 -4.57
C TYR A 166 -0.02 -13.21 -5.22
N ASP A 167 0.21 -12.16 -4.42
CA ASP A 167 0.75 -10.88 -4.88
C ASP A 167 2.16 -11.08 -5.46
N ILE A 168 3.05 -11.80 -4.75
CA ILE A 168 4.39 -12.15 -5.26
C ILE A 168 4.30 -12.91 -6.58
N HIS A 169 3.49 -13.97 -6.63
CA HIS A 169 3.33 -14.78 -7.83
C HIS A 169 2.84 -13.94 -9.02
N THR A 170 1.84 -13.10 -8.80
CA THR A 170 1.21 -12.28 -9.85
C THR A 170 2.18 -11.20 -10.34
N LEU A 171 2.88 -10.51 -9.44
CA LEU A 171 3.89 -9.52 -9.79
C LEU A 171 5.04 -10.17 -10.58
N LEU A 172 5.59 -11.29 -10.11
CA LEU A 172 6.65 -11.99 -10.85
C LEU A 172 6.16 -12.50 -12.22
N ARG A 173 4.91 -12.95 -12.32
CA ARG A 173 4.37 -13.46 -13.58
C ARG A 173 4.12 -12.36 -14.61
N LEU A 174 3.60 -11.21 -14.19
CA LEU A 174 3.15 -10.14 -15.10
C LEU A 174 4.18 -9.03 -15.28
N LYS A 175 5.06 -8.83 -14.29
CA LYS A 175 5.96 -7.69 -14.19
C LYS A 175 7.43 -8.05 -14.09
N ALA A 176 7.83 -9.32 -14.21
CA ALA A 176 9.24 -9.73 -14.13
C ALA A 176 10.18 -8.97 -15.08
N GLY A 177 9.71 -8.57 -16.27
CA GLY A 177 10.51 -7.80 -17.22
C GLY A 177 10.78 -6.34 -16.81
N GLU A 178 10.02 -5.82 -15.84
CA GLU A 178 10.12 -4.45 -15.32
C GLU A 178 10.96 -4.39 -14.03
N ILE A 179 11.27 -5.54 -13.40
CA ILE A 179 11.99 -5.62 -12.12
C ILE A 179 13.50 -5.47 -12.35
N ASN A 180 14.09 -4.45 -11.74
CA ASN A 180 15.54 -4.35 -11.62
C ASN A 180 16.02 -5.23 -10.45
N ARG A 181 16.91 -6.19 -10.74
CA ARG A 181 17.41 -7.14 -9.74
C ARG A 181 18.28 -6.50 -8.66
N ASP A 182 19.12 -5.54 -9.03
CA ASP A 182 20.02 -4.89 -8.09
C ASP A 182 19.21 -4.00 -7.13
N SER A 183 18.28 -3.21 -7.67
CA SER A 183 17.35 -2.41 -6.87
C SER A 183 16.42 -3.27 -6.01
N LEU A 184 15.96 -4.44 -6.49
CA LEU A 184 15.19 -5.37 -5.68
C LEU A 184 16.02 -5.93 -4.51
N HIS A 185 17.28 -6.30 -4.75
CA HIS A 185 18.17 -6.77 -3.70
C HIS A 185 18.37 -5.69 -2.64
N GLU A 186 18.67 -4.45 -3.04
CA GLU A 186 18.81 -3.32 -2.14
C GLU A 186 17.52 -3.06 -1.35
N ALA A 187 16.35 -3.12 -2.01
CA ALA A 187 15.06 -2.94 -1.36
C ALA A 187 14.76 -4.04 -0.32
N VAL A 188 15.10 -5.30 -0.62
CA VAL A 188 14.96 -6.42 0.33
C VAL A 188 15.83 -6.20 1.55
N VAL A 189 17.09 -5.79 1.37
CA VAL A 189 18.01 -5.52 2.48
C VAL A 189 17.51 -4.35 3.32
N ALA A 190 17.10 -3.24 2.69
CA ALA A 190 16.56 -2.06 3.36
C ALA A 190 15.32 -2.40 4.20
N THR A 191 14.35 -3.08 3.60
CA THR A 191 13.10 -3.49 4.28
C THR A 191 13.39 -4.43 5.45
N ALA A 192 14.25 -5.43 5.25
CA ALA A 192 14.61 -6.38 6.30
C ALA A 192 15.40 -5.71 7.45
N SER A 193 16.22 -4.71 7.14
CA SER A 193 16.95 -3.93 8.13
C SER A 193 15.99 -3.11 8.99
N GLY A 194 15.08 -2.36 8.35
CA GLY A 194 14.08 -1.55 9.05
C GLY A 194 13.16 -2.36 9.94
N ARG A 195 12.86 -3.62 9.56
CA ARG A 195 12.01 -4.53 10.33
C ARG A 195 12.78 -5.43 11.31
N GLY A 196 14.10 -5.30 11.41
CA GLY A 196 14.93 -6.14 12.27
C GLY A 196 14.94 -7.62 11.88
N SER A 197 14.62 -7.94 10.62
CA SER A 197 14.48 -9.31 10.10
C SER A 197 15.62 -9.76 9.19
N LEU A 198 16.71 -8.97 9.08
CA LEU A 198 17.90 -9.33 8.28
C LEU A 198 18.42 -10.76 8.55
N GLY A 199 18.48 -11.18 9.81
CA GLY A 199 18.92 -12.53 10.18
C GLY A 199 18.00 -13.60 9.59
N THR A 200 16.68 -13.48 9.82
CA THR A 200 15.67 -14.39 9.27
C THR A 200 15.68 -14.40 7.74
N MET A 201 15.89 -13.24 7.12
CA MET A 201 16.01 -13.11 5.67
C MET A 201 17.27 -13.77 5.12
N GLY A 202 18.36 -13.84 5.89
CA GLY A 202 19.54 -14.64 5.55
C GLY A 202 19.26 -16.14 5.48
N ASP A 203 18.32 -16.62 6.31
CA ASP A 203 17.91 -18.04 6.39
C ASP A 203 16.67 -18.36 5.56
N TYR A 204 16.31 -17.51 4.58
CA TYR A 204 15.05 -17.61 3.84
C TYR A 204 14.81 -18.99 3.19
N GLU A 205 15.85 -19.66 2.69
CA GLU A 205 15.73 -20.99 2.06
C GLU A 205 15.23 -22.05 3.05
N ALA A 206 15.74 -22.02 4.29
CA ALA A 206 15.32 -22.94 5.34
C ALA A 206 13.86 -22.68 5.71
N VAL A 207 13.50 -21.40 5.91
CA VAL A 207 12.14 -20.99 6.27
C VAL A 207 11.14 -21.38 5.18
N LEU A 208 11.42 -21.05 3.92
CA LEU A 208 10.54 -21.43 2.79
C LEU A 208 10.47 -22.95 2.61
N GLY A 209 11.55 -23.67 2.90
CA GLY A 209 11.58 -25.12 2.94
C GLY A 209 10.65 -25.72 4.00
N GLU A 210 10.49 -25.07 5.15
CA GLU A 210 9.50 -25.45 6.17
C GLU A 210 8.08 -25.12 5.74
N VAL A 211 7.84 -23.91 5.23
CA VAL A 211 6.54 -23.49 4.68
C VAL A 211 6.02 -24.50 3.66
N ARG A 212 6.87 -24.92 2.71
CA ARG A 212 6.50 -25.88 1.66
C ARG A 212 6.12 -27.26 2.19
N ARG A 213 6.72 -27.68 3.31
CA ARG A 213 6.47 -28.98 3.93
C ARG A 213 5.29 -28.96 4.91
N SER A 214 4.91 -27.79 5.39
CA SER A 214 3.82 -27.61 6.35
C SER A 214 2.46 -28.00 5.75
N ASP A 215 1.80 -28.98 6.36
CA ASP A 215 0.43 -29.35 6.00
C ASP A 215 -0.57 -28.21 6.28
N MET A 216 -0.28 -27.34 7.26
CA MET A 216 -1.11 -26.17 7.57
C MET A 216 -1.12 -25.15 6.42
N MET A 217 -0.01 -25.02 5.69
CA MET A 217 0.13 -24.06 4.60
C MET A 217 -0.46 -24.55 3.27
N ARG A 218 -0.83 -25.84 3.14
CA ARG A 218 -1.37 -26.40 1.89
C ARG A 218 -2.79 -25.94 1.55
N GLY A 219 -3.50 -25.35 2.52
CA GLY A 219 -4.88 -24.85 2.37
C GLY A 219 -5.01 -23.32 2.32
N ILE A 220 -3.90 -22.60 2.32
CA ILE A 220 -3.81 -21.13 2.25
C ILE A 220 -3.49 -20.73 0.80
#